data_AF-A0AA35UU96-F1
#
_entry.id   AF-A0AA35UU96-F1
#
_cell.length_a   1.000
_cell.length_b   1.000
_cell.length_c   1.000
_cell.angle_alpha   90.00
_cell.angle_beta   90.00
_cell.angle_gamma   90.00
#
_symmetry.space_group_name_H-M   'P 1'
#
loop_
_entity.id
_entity.type
_entity.pdbx_description
1 polymer ?
#
loop_
_entity_poly.entity_id
_entity_poly.type
_entity_poly.pdbx_seq_one_letter_code
_entity_poly.pdbx_strand_id
1 'polypeptide(L)'
;MSRELRRELDGADTGRVLRELQAGQVDLITSLPREAADRAQRIARESLITGARFDELRDEILRTGEVTESRATLIARTETSKASTMLTEARAEAIGSPGYTWRSHRDNRTRPSHREMNGQFVAWGSPPTLDGLTGHAGCVPNCRCFARPILPYE
;
A
#
# COMPACT_ATOMS: atom_id res chain seq x y z
N MET A 1 6.42 -5.30 17.97
CA MET A 1 6.80 -5.40 16.54
C MET A 1 8.32 -5.23 16.42
N SER A 2 8.97 -6.01 15.56
CA SER A 2 10.35 -6.49 15.74
C SER A 2 11.44 -5.47 15.39
N ARG A 3 12.49 -5.43 16.23
CA ARG A 3 13.74 -4.67 16.01
C ARG A 3 14.36 -4.97 14.64
N GLU A 4 14.16 -6.19 14.13
CA GLU A 4 14.54 -6.64 12.79
C GLU A 4 13.89 -5.83 11.66
N LEU A 5 12.56 -5.62 11.67
CA LEU A 5 11.89 -4.85 10.61
C LEU A 5 12.41 -3.41 10.55
N ARG A 6 12.67 -2.83 11.71
CA ARG A 6 13.25 -1.48 11.80
C ARG A 6 14.65 -1.43 11.19
N ARG A 7 15.50 -2.42 11.50
CA ARG A 7 16.84 -2.55 10.88
C ARG A 7 16.79 -2.73 9.37
N GLU A 8 15.85 -3.52 8.87
CA GLU A 8 15.66 -3.73 7.43
C GLU A 8 15.28 -2.42 6.72
N LEU A 9 14.35 -1.66 7.28
CA LEU A 9 13.89 -0.40 6.68
C LEU A 9 14.93 0.73 6.79
N ASP A 10 15.72 0.74 7.86
CA ASP A 10 16.75 1.75 8.11
C ASP A 10 18.07 1.43 7.36
N GLY A 11 18.39 0.16 7.13
CA GLY A 11 19.73 -0.27 6.67
C GLY A 11 19.81 -1.16 5.44
N ALA A 12 18.72 -1.78 4.97
CA ALA A 12 18.74 -2.68 3.81
C ALA A 12 18.29 -2.00 2.52
N ASP A 13 18.66 -2.57 1.36
CA ASP A 13 18.19 -2.12 0.04
C ASP A 13 16.66 -2.04 -0.05
N THR A 14 15.95 -2.93 0.65
CA THR A 14 14.49 -2.91 0.79
C THR A 14 13.96 -1.56 1.27
N GLY A 15 14.63 -0.92 2.23
CA GLY A 15 14.23 0.39 2.74
C GLY A 15 14.38 1.50 1.70
N ARG A 16 15.41 1.41 0.83
CA ARG A 16 15.60 2.33 -0.29
C ARG A 16 14.51 2.13 -1.35
N VAL A 17 14.28 0.89 -1.77
CA VAL A 17 13.23 0.55 -2.76
C VAL A 17 11.85 1.01 -2.27
N LEU A 18 11.51 0.78 -1.00
CA LEU A 18 10.25 1.26 -0.42
C LEU A 18 10.08 2.78 -0.54
N ARG A 19 11.15 3.55 -0.33
CA ARG A 19 11.14 5.02 -0.49
C ARG A 19 10.99 5.44 -1.94
N GLU A 20 11.62 4.72 -2.87
CA GLU A 20 11.52 4.98 -4.31
C GLU A 20 10.10 4.69 -4.83
N LEU A 21 9.52 3.54 -4.45
CA LEU A 21 8.13 3.20 -4.75
C LEU A 21 7.14 4.24 -4.21
N GLN A 22 7.46 4.85 -3.06
CA GLN A 22 6.64 5.90 -2.45
C GLN A 22 6.68 7.20 -3.25
N ALA A 23 7.85 7.59 -3.72
CA ALA A 23 8.04 8.80 -4.52
C ALA A 23 7.43 8.67 -5.92
N GLY A 24 7.38 7.46 -6.49
CA GLY A 24 6.83 7.19 -7.82
C GLY A 24 5.30 7.11 -7.90
N GLN A 25 4.58 7.34 -6.81
CA GLN A 25 3.14 7.14 -6.80
C GLN A 25 2.35 8.21 -7.54
N VAL A 26 1.32 7.77 -8.26
CA VAL A 26 0.23 8.61 -8.76
C VAL A 26 -0.54 9.13 -7.54
N ASP A 27 -0.54 10.45 -7.35
CA ASP A 27 -1.18 11.14 -6.22
C ASP A 27 -2.70 10.90 -6.17
N LEU A 28 -3.14 9.81 -5.53
CA LEU A 28 -4.56 9.49 -5.32
C LEU A 28 -5.21 10.34 -4.22
N ILE A 29 -4.40 11.00 -3.37
CA ILE A 29 -4.88 11.90 -2.32
C ILE A 29 -5.04 13.31 -2.89
N THR A 30 -6.05 13.50 -3.73
CA THR A 30 -6.33 14.81 -4.35
C THR A 30 -7.03 15.80 -3.41
N SER A 31 -7.48 15.34 -2.24
CA SER A 31 -8.29 16.12 -1.30
C SER A 31 -7.51 16.76 -0.16
N LEU A 32 -6.19 16.54 -0.10
CA LEU A 32 -5.31 17.16 0.89
C LEU A 32 -4.29 18.05 0.16
N PRO A 33 -3.84 19.16 0.77
CA PRO A 33 -2.61 19.81 0.37
C PRO A 33 -1.46 18.80 0.33
N ARG A 34 -0.53 18.99 -0.62
CA ARG A 34 0.59 18.06 -0.85
C ARG A 34 1.35 17.73 0.43
N GLU A 35 1.65 18.73 1.25
CA GLU A 35 2.34 18.50 2.53
C GLU A 35 1.56 17.60 3.50
N ALA A 36 0.24 17.74 3.56
CA ALA A 36 -0.60 16.89 4.40
C ALA A 36 -0.71 15.47 3.84
N ALA A 37 -0.78 15.31 2.52
CA ALA A 37 -0.71 14.01 1.86
C ALA A 37 0.64 13.32 2.12
N ASP A 38 1.76 14.03 1.96
CA ASP A 38 3.11 13.53 2.22
C ASP A 38 3.27 13.09 3.69
N ARG A 39 2.74 13.88 4.63
CA ARG A 39 2.69 13.51 6.06
C ARG A 39 1.88 12.24 6.29
N ALA A 40 0.70 12.11 5.69
CA ALA A 40 -0.14 10.92 5.83
C ALA A 40 0.56 9.66 5.32
N GLN A 41 1.22 9.74 4.15
CA GLN A 41 2.01 8.64 3.59
C GLN A 41 3.19 8.25 4.50
N ARG A 42 3.91 9.24 5.03
CA ARG A 42 5.01 9.00 5.98
C ARG A 42 4.53 8.24 7.21
N ILE A 43 3.42 8.66 7.79
CA ILE A 43 2.84 8.02 8.99
C ILE A 43 2.34 6.61 8.67
N ALA A 44 1.71 6.40 7.50
CA ALA A 44 1.31 5.07 7.05
C ALA A 44 2.50 4.11 6.88
N ARG A 45 3.68 4.62 6.52
CA ARG A 45 4.90 3.80 6.48
C ARG A 45 5.45 3.54 7.89
N GLU A 46 5.49 4.56 8.73
CA GLU A 46 5.92 4.42 10.12
C GLU A 46 5.04 3.41 10.88
N SER A 47 3.75 3.32 10.53
CA SER A 47 2.82 2.35 11.12
C SER A 47 3.19 0.90 10.83
N LEU A 48 3.88 0.62 9.72
CA LEU A 48 4.43 -0.72 9.45
C LEU A 48 5.46 -1.12 10.53
N ILE A 49 6.26 -0.17 11.01
CA ILE A 49 7.29 -0.38 12.02
C ILE A 49 6.67 -0.42 13.42
N THR A 50 5.84 0.58 13.74
CA THR A 50 5.27 0.75 15.08
C THR A 50 4.14 -0.24 15.35
N GLY A 51 3.53 -0.81 14.31
CA GLY A 51 2.29 -1.59 14.41
C GLY A 51 1.06 -0.72 14.66
N ALA A 52 1.18 0.60 14.45
CA ALA A 52 0.07 1.54 14.63
C ALA A 52 -1.11 1.17 13.74
N ARG A 53 -2.33 1.32 14.27
CA ARG A 53 -3.56 1.01 13.54
C ARG A 53 -3.93 2.17 12.62
N PHE A 54 -4.73 1.88 11.60
CA PHE A 54 -5.26 2.91 10.70
C PHE A 54 -6.04 4.01 11.43
N ASP A 55 -6.58 3.74 12.63
CA ASP A 55 -7.29 4.72 13.46
C ASP A 55 -6.37 5.87 13.90
N GLU A 56 -5.11 5.59 14.23
CA GLU A 56 -4.14 6.62 14.64
C GLU A 56 -3.79 7.53 13.44
N LEU A 57 -3.65 6.94 12.26
CA LEU A 57 -3.43 7.68 11.01
C LEU A 57 -4.66 8.53 10.65
N ARG A 58 -5.88 7.99 10.82
CA ARG A 58 -7.13 8.75 10.64
C ARG A 58 -7.14 9.98 11.55
N ASP A 59 -6.81 9.81 12.82
CA ASP A 59 -6.86 10.89 13.81
C ASP A 59 -5.83 11.98 13.49
N GLU A 60 -4.65 11.63 12.96
CA GLU A 60 -3.70 12.63 12.45
C GLU A 60 -4.26 13.39 11.25
N ILE A 61 -4.85 12.69 10.28
CA ILE A 61 -5.42 13.34 9.11
C ILE A 61 -6.57 14.27 9.52
N LEU A 62 -7.39 13.88 10.51
CA LEU A 62 -8.45 14.73 11.05
C LEU A 62 -7.93 15.98 11.75
N ARG A 63 -6.76 15.89 12.42
CA ARG A 63 -6.12 17.04 13.07
C ARG A 63 -5.75 18.15 12.10
N THR A 64 -5.61 17.88 10.79
CA THR A 64 -5.36 18.95 9.81
C THR A 64 -6.57 19.87 9.62
N GLY A 65 -7.78 19.38 9.93
CA GLY A 65 -9.03 20.11 9.72
C GLY A 65 -9.43 20.27 8.24
N GLU A 66 -8.71 19.65 7.32
CA GLU A 66 -8.88 19.85 5.88
C GLU A 66 -9.89 18.89 5.24
N VAL A 67 -10.24 17.80 5.93
CA VAL A 67 -11.10 16.74 5.40
C VAL A 67 -12.11 16.24 6.42
N THR A 68 -13.22 15.69 5.92
CA THR A 68 -14.23 15.03 6.75
C THR A 68 -13.69 13.73 7.37
N GLU A 69 -14.31 13.25 8.45
CA GLU A 69 -13.99 11.95 9.06
C GLU A 69 -14.07 10.78 8.08
N SER A 70 -15.10 10.78 7.22
CA SER A 70 -15.26 9.75 6.18
C SER A 70 -14.10 9.74 5.19
N ARG A 71 -13.59 10.93 4.82
CA ARG A 71 -12.46 11.09 3.91
C ARG A 71 -11.14 10.75 4.59
N ALA A 72 -10.92 11.17 5.83
CA ALA A 72 -9.76 10.77 6.62
C ALA A 72 -9.69 9.24 6.79
N THR A 73 -10.83 8.59 7.04
CA THR A 73 -10.92 7.13 7.14
C THR A 73 -10.57 6.43 5.83
N LEU A 74 -11.04 6.96 4.69
CA LEU A 74 -10.71 6.45 3.36
C LEU A 74 -9.20 6.53 3.09
N ILE A 75 -8.61 7.70 3.35
CA ILE A 75 -7.17 7.94 3.15
C ILE A 75 -6.38 6.99 4.04
N ALA A 76 -6.68 6.95 5.35
CA ALA A 76 -5.95 6.13 6.30
C ALA A 76 -5.95 4.63 5.94
N ARG A 77 -7.11 4.09 5.54
CA ARG A 77 -7.22 2.69 5.10
C ARG A 77 -6.42 2.42 3.83
N THR A 78 -6.50 3.33 2.86
CA THR A 78 -5.82 3.19 1.57
C THR A 78 -4.32 3.23 1.76
N GLU A 79 -3.79 4.22 2.47
CA GLU A 79 -2.36 4.39 2.68
C GLU A 79 -1.76 3.27 3.54
N THR A 80 -2.50 2.75 4.54
CA THR A 80 -2.04 1.59 5.33
C THR A 80 -1.93 0.32 4.47
N SER A 81 -2.94 0.04 3.65
CA SER A 81 -2.95 -1.14 2.78
C SER A 81 -1.83 -1.06 1.74
N LYS A 82 -1.69 0.11 1.12
CA LYS A 82 -0.67 0.41 0.13
C LYS A 82 0.75 0.29 0.70
N ALA A 83 1.02 0.85 1.88
CA ALA A 83 2.32 0.73 2.54
C ALA A 83 2.68 -0.76 2.76
N SER A 84 1.71 -1.59 3.13
CA SER A 84 1.91 -3.03 3.30
C SER A 84 2.24 -3.74 1.98
N THR A 85 1.56 -3.37 0.88
CA THR A 85 1.87 -3.89 -0.45
C THR A 85 3.27 -3.50 -0.90
N MET A 86 3.67 -2.25 -0.69
CA MET A 86 5.00 -1.76 -1.09
C MET A 86 6.14 -2.43 -0.31
N LEU A 87 5.94 -2.70 0.99
CA LEU A 87 6.91 -3.49 1.75
C LEU A 87 7.02 -4.92 1.20
N THR A 88 5.89 -5.49 0.78
CA THR A 88 5.86 -6.83 0.17
C THR A 88 6.59 -6.83 -1.17
N GLU A 89 6.35 -5.83 -2.01
CA GLU A 89 7.03 -5.61 -3.30
C GLU A 89 8.53 -5.45 -3.10
N ALA A 90 8.97 -4.53 -2.25
CA ALA A 90 10.39 -4.28 -2.01
C ALA A 90 11.14 -5.54 -1.54
N ARG A 91 10.51 -6.36 -0.68
CA ARG A 91 11.08 -7.65 -0.24
C ARG A 91 11.10 -8.68 -1.35
N ALA A 92 10.04 -8.76 -2.14
CA ALA A 92 9.92 -9.71 -3.24
C ALA A 92 10.95 -9.40 -4.33
N GLU A 93 11.10 -8.13 -4.72
CA GLU A 93 12.10 -7.70 -5.70
C GLU A 93 13.52 -7.92 -5.19
N ALA A 94 13.80 -7.70 -3.90
CA ALA A 94 15.10 -7.95 -3.30
C ALA A 94 15.57 -9.42 -3.42
N ILE A 95 14.63 -10.36 -3.53
CA ILE A 95 14.94 -11.78 -3.76
C ILE A 95 14.80 -12.20 -5.23
N GLY A 96 14.47 -11.29 -6.15
CA GLY A 96 14.33 -11.57 -7.58
C GLY A 96 12.95 -12.08 -8.02
N SER A 97 11.89 -11.80 -7.24
CA SER A 97 10.52 -12.14 -7.61
C SER A 97 10.08 -11.37 -8.87
N PRO A 98 9.55 -12.04 -9.92
CA PRO A 98 9.09 -11.35 -11.12
C PRO A 98 7.71 -10.68 -10.96
N GLY A 99 6.96 -11.03 -9.90
CA GLY A 99 5.58 -10.59 -9.72
C GLY A 99 4.85 -11.37 -8.63
N TYR A 100 3.53 -11.30 -8.65
CA TYR A 100 2.67 -11.91 -7.63
C TYR A 100 1.38 -12.47 -8.20
N THR A 101 0.77 -13.40 -7.48
CA THR A 101 -0.64 -13.77 -7.68
C THR A 101 -1.53 -12.77 -6.97
N TRP A 102 -2.45 -12.11 -7.67
CA TRP A 102 -3.44 -11.22 -7.07
C TRP A 102 -4.45 -12.02 -6.24
N ARG A 103 -4.65 -11.65 -4.98
CA ARG A 103 -5.64 -12.28 -4.10
C ARG A 103 -6.68 -11.26 -3.67
N SER A 104 -7.95 -11.60 -3.89
CA SER A 104 -9.08 -10.78 -3.46
C SER A 104 -9.77 -11.42 -2.26
N HIS A 105 -10.42 -10.59 -1.43
CA HIS A 105 -11.40 -11.13 -0.50
C HIS A 105 -12.62 -11.63 -1.28
N ARG A 106 -13.22 -12.73 -0.84
CA ARG A 106 -14.39 -13.37 -1.47
C ARG A 106 -15.68 -12.88 -0.84
N ASP A 107 -15.82 -11.57 -0.66
CA ASP A 107 -17.01 -10.95 -0.08
C ASP A 107 -17.66 -9.94 -1.03
N ASN A 108 -18.87 -9.49 -0.68
CA ASN A 108 -19.66 -8.54 -1.47
C ASN A 108 -19.05 -7.12 -1.49
N ARG A 109 -18.14 -6.81 -0.57
CA ARG A 109 -17.44 -5.52 -0.46
C ARG A 109 -16.28 -5.38 -1.43
N THR A 110 -15.80 -6.49 -2.00
CA THR A 110 -14.76 -6.48 -3.03
C THR A 110 -15.40 -6.15 -4.37
N ARG A 111 -14.83 -5.20 -5.12
CA ARG A 111 -15.38 -4.76 -6.41
C ARG A 111 -15.34 -5.91 -7.44
N PRO A 112 -16.26 -5.97 -8.42
CA PRO A 112 -16.28 -7.04 -9.43
C PRO A 112 -14.95 -7.24 -10.17
N SER A 113 -14.38 -6.15 -10.71
CA SER A 113 -13.08 -6.12 -11.40
C SER A 113 -11.93 -6.69 -10.54
N HIS A 114 -11.94 -6.36 -9.25
CA HIS A 114 -10.97 -6.88 -8.28
C HIS A 114 -11.14 -8.37 -7.98
N ARG A 115 -12.37 -8.91 -8.05
CA ARG A 115 -12.65 -10.35 -7.90
C ARG A 115 -12.20 -11.13 -9.12
N GLU A 116 -12.36 -10.57 -10.32
CA GLU A 116 -11.90 -11.17 -11.58
C GLU A 116 -10.38 -11.33 -11.63
N MET A 117 -9.65 -10.43 -10.98
CA MET A 117 -8.20 -10.54 -10.82
C MET A 117 -7.77 -11.65 -9.86
N ASN A 118 -8.66 -12.24 -9.06
CA ASN A 118 -8.25 -13.23 -8.07
C ASN A 118 -7.66 -14.49 -8.73
N GLY A 119 -6.36 -14.73 -8.48
CA GLY A 119 -5.61 -15.83 -9.08
C GLY A 119 -4.78 -15.43 -10.30
N GLN A 120 -4.94 -14.21 -10.82
CA GLN A 120 -4.16 -13.73 -11.95
C GLN A 120 -2.74 -13.33 -11.53
N PHE A 121 -1.79 -13.53 -12.43
CA PHE A 121 -0.42 -13.07 -12.26
C PHE A 121 -0.31 -11.59 -12.63
N VAL A 122 0.45 -10.83 -11.83
CA VAL A 122 0.77 -9.43 -12.08
C VAL A 122 2.27 -9.24 -11.87
N ALA A 123 2.96 -8.69 -12.88
CA ALA A 123 4.36 -8.31 -12.76
C ALA A 123 4.50 -7.03 -11.92
N TRP A 124 5.55 -6.94 -11.09
CA TRP A 124 5.82 -5.75 -10.27
C TRP A 124 5.98 -4.49 -11.13
N GLY A 125 6.72 -4.58 -12.24
CA GLY A 125 6.89 -3.45 -13.17
C GLY A 125 5.67 -3.10 -14.04
N SER A 126 4.55 -3.81 -13.93
CA SER A 126 3.37 -3.60 -14.78
C SER A 126 2.05 -3.77 -14.00
N PRO A 127 1.71 -2.81 -13.11
CA PRO A 127 0.43 -2.82 -12.40
C PRO A 127 -0.77 -2.78 -13.37
N PRO A 128 -1.87 -3.50 -13.06
CA PRO A 128 -3.08 -3.45 -13.86
C PRO A 128 -3.85 -2.14 -13.65
N THR A 129 -4.69 -1.81 -14.63
CA THR A 129 -5.67 -0.73 -14.53
C THR A 129 -7.06 -1.31 -14.32
N LEU A 130 -7.66 -1.06 -13.16
CA LEU A 130 -8.99 -1.52 -12.78
C LEU A 130 -9.83 -0.30 -12.36
N ASP A 131 -11.09 -0.25 -12.76
CA ASP A 131 -12.01 0.85 -12.44
C ASP A 131 -11.44 2.25 -12.78
N GLY A 132 -10.61 2.36 -13.83
CA GLY A 132 -9.96 3.60 -14.24
C GLY A 132 -8.75 4.01 -13.38
N LEU A 133 -8.29 3.15 -12.47
CA LEU A 133 -7.15 3.39 -11.61
C LEU A 133 -6.07 2.33 -11.83
N THR A 134 -4.84 2.77 -12.07
CA THR A 134 -3.68 1.89 -12.18
C THR A 134 -3.06 1.67 -10.80
N GLY A 135 -2.87 0.41 -10.40
CA GLY A 135 -2.19 0.10 -9.15
C GLY A 135 -2.19 -1.37 -8.79
N HIS A 136 -1.26 -1.74 -7.90
CA HIS A 136 -1.17 -3.09 -7.36
C HIS A 136 -2.31 -3.44 -6.40
N ALA A 137 -2.40 -4.73 -6.06
CA ALA A 137 -3.37 -5.22 -5.08
C ALA A 137 -3.19 -4.48 -3.76
N GLY A 138 -4.25 -3.82 -3.28
CA GLY A 138 -4.21 -3.06 -2.04
C GLY A 138 -3.76 -1.60 -2.17
N CYS A 139 -3.42 -1.12 -3.38
CA CYS A 139 -2.89 0.23 -3.59
C CYS A 139 -3.93 1.26 -4.06
N VAL A 140 -5.14 0.84 -4.45
CA VAL A 140 -6.23 1.73 -4.88
C VAL A 140 -7.25 1.98 -3.75
N PRO A 141 -8.10 3.03 -3.82
CA PRO A 141 -8.93 3.46 -2.70
C PRO A 141 -9.86 2.38 -2.15
N ASN A 142 -9.80 2.16 -0.83
CA ASN A 142 -10.54 1.10 -0.12
C ASN A 142 -10.30 -0.33 -0.64
N CYS A 143 -9.23 -0.57 -1.40
CA CYS A 143 -8.86 -1.92 -1.82
C CYS A 143 -8.41 -2.74 -0.60
N ARG A 144 -8.88 -3.98 -0.52
CA ARG A 144 -8.45 -4.96 0.49
C ARG A 144 -7.74 -6.16 -0.14
N CYS A 145 -7.51 -6.12 -1.46
CA CYS A 145 -6.77 -7.18 -2.14
C CYS A 145 -5.31 -7.14 -1.68
N PHE A 146 -4.61 -8.27 -1.77
CA PHE A 146 -3.21 -8.36 -1.39
C PHE A 146 -2.40 -9.14 -2.44
N ALA A 147 -1.12 -8.82 -2.51
CA ALA A 147 -0.17 -9.52 -3.35
C ALA A 147 0.32 -10.78 -2.63
N ARG A 148 0.28 -11.93 -3.32
CA ARG A 148 1.02 -13.14 -2.90
C ARG A 148 2.22 -13.29 -3.83
N PRO A 149 3.43 -12.84 -3.43
CA PRO A 149 4.61 -12.88 -4.28
C PRO A 149 4.89 -14.29 -4.81
N ILE A 150 5.39 -14.37 -6.04
CA ILE A 150 5.97 -15.59 -6.59
C ILE A 150 7.42 -15.66 -6.13
N LEU A 151 7.80 -16.74 -5.47
CA LEU A 151 9.18 -16.94 -5.02
C LEU A 151 9.97 -17.58 -6.18
N PRO A 152 11.21 -17.14 -6.45
CA PRO A 152 12.00 -17.61 -7.60
C PRO A 152 12.53 -19.04 -7.45
N TYR A 153 12.32 -19.68 -6.30
CA TYR A 153 12.76 -21.02 -5.97
C TYR A 153 11.59 -22.01 -5.74
N GLU A 154 10.39 -21.65 -6.19
CA GLU A 154 9.24 -22.56 -6.33
C GLU A 154 9.14 -23.16 -7.73
#